data_AF-A0A958JBC2-F1
#
_entry.id   AF-A0A958JBC2-F1
#
_cell.length_a   1.000
_cell.length_b   1.000
_cell.length_c   1.000
_cell.angle_alpha   90.00
_cell.angle_beta   90.00
_cell.angle_gamma   90.00
#
_symmetry.space_group_name_H-M   'P 1'
#
loop_
_entity.id
_entity.type
_entity.pdbx_description
1 polymer ?
#
loop_
_entity_poly.entity_id
_entity_poly.type
_entity_poly.pdbx_seq_one_letter_code
_entity_poly.pdbx_strand_id
1 'polypeptide(L)'
;TFLKKNNNTTLESILDSVPDWMSLFKQSQVPMHGLMISTAFGCNYEGKIETEVALRIIKNFYNKCIDAGGTISEISLADTMGWGTPDSVKRLIDAVRQECPSAEISLHLHDTRGSGMANVYAGLEEGIEIFDTSIAGMGGCPFARGAAGNVPTEDVVYLCESMGVTTGINLEACVEAAKFAEDIIGSPLPGKYYKTINL
;
A
#
# COMPACT_ATOMS: atom_id res chain seq x y z
N THR A 1 -7.37 -13.18 -12.52
CA THR A 1 -7.12 -14.44 -11.79
C THR A 1 -7.03 -14.24 -10.30
N PHE A 2 -6.32 -13.20 -9.83
CA PHE A 2 -6.21 -12.88 -8.40
C PHE A 2 -7.56 -12.83 -7.67
N LEU A 3 -8.51 -12.02 -8.15
CA LEU A 3 -9.85 -11.88 -7.56
C LEU A 3 -10.62 -13.20 -7.46
N LYS A 4 -10.48 -14.09 -8.45
CA LYS A 4 -11.14 -15.41 -8.43
C LYS A 4 -10.55 -16.31 -7.35
N LYS A 5 -9.24 -16.24 -7.12
CA LYS A 5 -8.57 -17.10 -6.12
C LYS A 5 -8.67 -16.55 -4.70
N ASN A 6 -8.73 -15.23 -4.54
CA ASN A 6 -8.72 -14.58 -3.23
C ASN A 6 -10.13 -14.23 -2.72
N ASN A 7 -11.05 -13.88 -3.62
CA ASN A 7 -12.38 -13.36 -3.27
C ASN A 7 -13.51 -14.11 -3.97
N ASN A 8 -13.19 -15.16 -4.74
CA ASN A 8 -14.15 -15.94 -5.54
C ASN A 8 -15.06 -15.06 -6.43
N THR A 9 -14.52 -13.98 -7.00
CA THR A 9 -15.28 -13.00 -7.80
C THR A 9 -14.51 -12.54 -9.04
N THR A 10 -15.15 -11.70 -9.87
CA THR A 10 -14.58 -11.07 -11.06
C THR A 10 -14.49 -9.56 -10.89
N LEU A 11 -13.60 -8.92 -11.67
CA LEU A 11 -13.50 -7.46 -11.68
C LEU A 11 -14.84 -6.79 -12.04
N GLU A 12 -15.54 -7.34 -13.04
CA GLU A 12 -16.86 -6.87 -13.47
C GLU A 12 -17.88 -6.92 -12.34
N SER A 13 -17.98 -8.04 -11.63
CA SER A 13 -18.91 -8.18 -10.49
C SER A 13 -18.60 -7.20 -9.36
N ILE A 14 -17.32 -6.93 -9.07
CA ILE A 14 -16.95 -5.92 -8.08
C ILE A 14 -17.34 -4.52 -8.57
N LEU A 15 -17.03 -4.18 -9.82
CA LEU A 15 -17.40 -2.89 -10.41
C LEU A 15 -18.92 -2.66 -10.43
N ASP A 16 -19.72 -3.71 -10.63
CA ASP A 16 -21.18 -3.61 -10.61
C ASP A 16 -21.76 -3.46 -9.21
N SER A 17 -20.98 -3.81 -8.17
CA SER A 17 -21.37 -3.63 -6.76
C SER A 17 -21.11 -2.21 -6.24
N VAL A 18 -20.35 -1.39 -6.97
CA VAL A 18 -19.97 -0.02 -6.53
C VAL A 18 -21.20 0.84 -6.16
N PRO A 19 -22.28 0.92 -6.95
CA PRO A 19 -23.45 1.72 -6.58
C PRO A 19 -24.08 1.30 -5.25
N ASP A 20 -24.11 -0.01 -4.98
CA ASP A 20 -24.65 -0.55 -3.73
C ASP A 20 -23.76 -0.18 -2.53
N TRP A 21 -22.44 -0.22 -2.70
CA TRP A 21 -21.50 0.24 -1.69
C TRP A 21 -21.68 1.74 -1.39
N MET A 22 -21.81 2.57 -2.43
CA MET A 22 -22.04 4.01 -2.26
C MET A 22 -23.36 4.29 -1.54
N SER A 23 -24.42 3.54 -1.88
CA SER A 23 -25.70 3.62 -1.19
C SER A 23 -25.56 3.25 0.29
N LEU A 24 -24.80 2.19 0.60
CA LEU A 24 -24.54 1.76 1.98
C LEU A 24 -23.78 2.81 2.78
N PHE A 25 -22.66 3.33 2.27
CA PHE A 25 -21.88 4.40 2.90
C PHE A 25 -22.76 5.62 3.21
N LYS A 26 -23.58 6.04 2.24
CA LYS A 26 -24.52 7.15 2.40
C LYS A 26 -25.58 6.89 3.47
N GLN A 27 -26.19 5.70 3.48
CA GLN A 27 -27.19 5.32 4.49
C GLN A 27 -26.60 5.24 5.89
N SER A 28 -25.34 4.79 6.00
CA SER A 28 -24.60 4.73 7.25
C SER A 28 -24.01 6.07 7.68
N GLN A 29 -24.13 7.12 6.87
CA GLN A 29 -23.52 8.44 7.11
C GLN A 29 -22.00 8.37 7.31
N VAL A 30 -21.35 7.38 6.68
CA VAL A 30 -19.89 7.21 6.67
C VAL A 30 -19.40 7.56 5.27
N PRO A 31 -18.46 8.50 5.11
CA PRO A 31 -17.91 8.79 3.80
C PRO A 31 -17.09 7.59 3.31
N MET A 32 -17.16 7.31 2.01
CA MET A 32 -16.20 6.40 1.40
C MET A 32 -14.84 7.12 1.34
N HIS A 33 -13.86 6.60 2.07
CA HIS A 33 -12.54 7.21 2.19
C HIS A 33 -11.72 7.07 0.90
N GLY A 34 -11.55 5.84 0.42
CA GLY A 34 -10.64 5.58 -0.68
C GLY A 34 -10.80 4.21 -1.34
N LEU A 35 -10.00 4.01 -2.38
CA LEU A 35 -9.87 2.75 -3.10
C LEU A 35 -8.49 2.14 -2.84
N MET A 36 -8.44 0.88 -2.40
CA MET A 36 -7.19 0.13 -2.31
C MET A 36 -7.04 -0.81 -3.50
N ILE A 37 -5.93 -0.66 -4.22
CA ILE A 37 -5.63 -1.40 -5.45
C ILE A 37 -4.58 -2.45 -5.13
N SER A 38 -5.05 -3.63 -4.73
CA SER A 38 -4.18 -4.80 -4.58
C SER A 38 -3.48 -5.17 -5.90
N THR A 39 -2.29 -5.75 -5.83
CA THR A 39 -1.50 -6.22 -6.98
C THR A 39 -1.17 -5.13 -8.01
N ALA A 40 -1.14 -3.86 -7.60
CA ALA A 40 -0.96 -2.71 -8.49
C ALA A 40 0.31 -2.81 -9.37
N PHE A 41 1.34 -3.50 -8.88
CA PHE A 41 2.63 -3.65 -9.55
C PHE A 41 2.91 -5.07 -10.05
N GLY A 42 2.13 -6.05 -9.61
CA GLY A 42 2.38 -7.45 -9.90
C GLY A 42 1.49 -8.42 -9.13
N CYS A 43 1.28 -9.59 -9.73
CA CYS A 43 0.44 -10.66 -9.22
C CYS A 43 1.14 -12.00 -9.41
N ASN A 44 1.23 -12.84 -8.37
CA ASN A 44 1.88 -14.14 -8.50
C ASN A 44 1.17 -15.13 -9.45
N TYR A 45 -0.06 -14.81 -9.90
CA TYR A 45 -0.78 -15.62 -10.89
C TYR A 45 -0.70 -15.07 -12.31
N GLU A 46 -0.55 -13.76 -12.46
CA GLU A 46 -0.63 -13.06 -13.76
C GLU A 46 0.72 -12.46 -14.17
N GLY A 47 1.72 -12.50 -13.28
CA GLY A 47 3.02 -11.91 -13.47
C GLY A 47 2.98 -10.39 -13.24
N LYS A 48 3.79 -9.69 -14.03
CA LYS A 48 3.87 -8.23 -13.98
C LYS A 48 2.54 -7.61 -14.40
N ILE A 49 2.11 -6.59 -13.66
CA ILE A 49 0.97 -5.75 -14.03
C ILE A 49 1.54 -4.45 -14.62
N GLU A 50 1.25 -4.20 -15.89
CA GLU A 50 1.66 -2.95 -16.55
C GLU A 50 0.83 -1.77 -16.03
N THR A 51 1.44 -0.59 -15.98
CA THR A 51 0.83 0.65 -15.47
C THR A 51 -0.52 0.93 -16.12
N GLU A 52 -0.66 0.70 -17.43
CA GLU A 52 -1.88 0.93 -18.18
C GLU A 52 -3.02 0.01 -17.74
N VAL A 53 -2.70 -1.22 -17.30
CA VAL A 53 -3.68 -2.17 -16.78
C VAL A 53 -4.19 -1.73 -15.42
N ALA A 54 -3.28 -1.37 -14.51
CA ALA A 54 -3.65 -0.86 -13.19
C ALA A 54 -4.46 0.44 -13.30
N LEU A 55 -3.99 1.40 -14.12
CA LEU A 55 -4.66 2.68 -14.34
C LEU A 55 -6.07 2.51 -14.88
N ARG A 56 -6.28 1.61 -15.86
CA ARG A 56 -7.62 1.34 -16.41
C ARG A 56 -8.58 0.86 -15.32
N ILE A 57 -8.12 0.00 -14.41
CA ILE A 57 -8.93 -0.51 -13.31
C ILE A 57 -9.27 0.63 -12.34
N ILE A 58 -8.27 1.41 -11.95
CA ILE A 58 -8.41 2.58 -11.06
C ILE A 58 -9.43 3.55 -11.62
N LYS A 59 -9.28 3.95 -12.89
CA LYS A 59 -10.18 4.87 -13.58
C LYS A 59 -11.62 4.36 -13.61
N ASN A 60 -11.82 3.06 -13.86
CA ASN A 60 -13.17 2.47 -13.89
C ASN A 60 -13.85 2.52 -12.53
N PHE A 61 -13.14 2.19 -11.45
CA PHE A 61 -13.68 2.31 -10.09
C PHE A 61 -13.93 3.77 -9.73
N TYR A 62 -12.96 4.63 -10.01
CA TYR A 62 -13.05 6.05 -9.73
C TYR A 62 -14.29 6.67 -10.37
N ASN A 63 -14.46 6.50 -11.69
CA ASN A 63 -15.61 7.02 -12.42
C ASN A 63 -16.94 6.44 -11.90
N LYS A 64 -17.02 5.13 -11.63
CA LYS A 64 -18.25 4.54 -11.09
C LYS A 64 -18.63 5.10 -9.73
N CYS A 65 -17.66 5.42 -8.88
CA CYS A 65 -17.93 6.04 -7.58
C CYS A 65 -18.45 7.48 -7.74
N ILE A 66 -17.89 8.24 -8.68
CA ILE A 66 -18.36 9.59 -9.01
C ILE A 66 -19.76 9.55 -9.64
N ASP A 67 -20.02 8.63 -10.58
CA ASP A 67 -21.33 8.46 -11.23
C ASP A 67 -22.43 8.07 -10.22
N ALA A 68 -22.06 7.33 -9.17
CA ALA A 68 -22.95 7.01 -8.04
C ALA A 68 -23.14 8.17 -7.05
N GLY A 69 -22.56 9.35 -7.33
CA GLY A 69 -22.72 10.57 -6.54
C GLY A 69 -21.84 10.63 -5.30
N GLY A 70 -20.78 9.83 -5.22
CA GLY A 70 -19.81 9.91 -4.14
C GLY A 70 -18.50 10.58 -4.53
N THR A 71 -17.53 10.47 -3.63
CA THR A 71 -16.18 11.01 -3.78
C THR A 71 -15.16 9.97 -3.35
N ILE A 72 -13.93 10.10 -3.81
CA ILE A 72 -12.79 9.28 -3.41
C ILE A 72 -11.71 10.25 -2.96
N SER A 73 -11.35 10.18 -1.69
CA SER A 73 -10.32 11.06 -1.10
C SER A 73 -8.93 10.47 -1.29
N GLU A 74 -8.81 9.14 -1.33
CA GLU A 74 -7.53 8.44 -1.40
C GLU A 74 -7.53 7.27 -2.39
N ILE A 75 -6.44 7.09 -3.13
CA ILE A 75 -6.14 5.88 -3.90
C ILE A 75 -4.86 5.25 -3.34
N SER A 76 -5.00 4.10 -2.69
CA SER A 76 -3.90 3.31 -2.15
C SER A 76 -3.38 2.32 -3.19
N LEU A 77 -2.12 2.46 -3.58
CA LEU A 77 -1.44 1.59 -4.53
C LEU A 77 -0.64 0.53 -3.77
N ALA A 78 -1.13 -0.72 -3.81
CA ALA A 78 -0.55 -1.79 -3.01
C ALA A 78 0.35 -2.71 -3.83
N ASP A 79 1.62 -2.78 -3.44
CA ASP A 79 2.58 -3.80 -3.87
C ASP A 79 2.44 -5.08 -3.06
N THR A 80 1.26 -5.71 -3.17
CA THR A 80 0.84 -6.87 -2.37
C THR A 80 1.85 -8.02 -2.35
N MET A 81 2.66 -8.13 -3.40
CA MET A 81 3.57 -9.24 -3.62
C MET A 81 5.04 -8.84 -3.63
N GLY A 82 5.38 -7.55 -3.48
CA GLY A 82 6.76 -7.05 -3.58
C GLY A 82 7.34 -7.15 -5.00
N TRP A 83 6.59 -6.74 -6.03
CA TRP A 83 7.02 -6.71 -7.44
C TRP A 83 7.44 -5.31 -7.91
N GLY A 84 7.04 -4.26 -7.17
CA GLY A 84 7.34 -2.89 -7.50
C GLY A 84 8.84 -2.62 -7.53
N THR A 85 9.23 -1.83 -8.52
CA THR A 85 10.53 -1.15 -8.60
C THR A 85 10.31 0.36 -8.54
N PRO A 86 11.34 1.16 -8.17
CA PRO A 86 11.25 2.62 -8.13
C PRO A 86 10.62 3.21 -9.39
N ASP A 87 11.09 2.82 -10.57
CA ASP A 87 10.56 3.33 -11.85
C ASP A 87 9.10 2.93 -12.12
N SER A 88 8.66 1.76 -11.63
CA SER A 88 7.26 1.34 -11.78
C SER A 88 6.33 2.11 -10.83
N VAL A 89 6.81 2.41 -9.61
CA VAL A 89 6.10 3.20 -8.61
C VAL A 89 5.88 4.61 -9.13
N LYS A 90 6.95 5.28 -9.57
CA LYS A 90 6.89 6.65 -10.14
C LYS A 90 5.93 6.74 -11.32
N ARG A 91 6.04 5.83 -12.29
CA ARG A 91 5.15 5.79 -13.45
C ARG A 91 3.68 5.62 -13.08
N LEU A 92 3.36 4.77 -12.11
CA LEU A 92 1.97 4.57 -11.71
C LEU A 92 1.42 5.77 -10.92
N ILE A 93 2.23 6.39 -10.05
CA ILE A 93 1.86 7.63 -9.35
C ILE A 93 1.50 8.72 -10.36
N ASP A 94 2.37 8.97 -11.34
CA ASP A 94 2.14 9.99 -12.37
C ASP A 94 0.87 9.75 -13.15
N ALA A 95 0.64 8.51 -13.56
CA ALA A 95 -0.54 8.13 -14.32
C ALA A 95 -1.83 8.32 -13.50
N VAL A 96 -1.84 7.91 -12.24
CA VAL A 96 -3.01 8.04 -11.35
C VAL A 96 -3.30 9.50 -11.05
N ARG A 97 -2.28 10.33 -10.80
CA ARG A 97 -2.43 11.76 -10.53
C ARG A 97 -3.08 12.51 -11.71
N GLN A 98 -2.81 12.10 -12.94
CA GLN A 98 -3.41 12.68 -14.14
C GLN A 98 -4.89 12.31 -14.30
N GLU A 99 -5.27 11.07 -13.97
CA GLU A 99 -6.63 10.56 -14.20
C GLU A 99 -7.57 10.76 -13.00
N CYS A 100 -7.02 10.88 -11.78
CA CYS A 100 -7.76 11.00 -10.53
C CYS A 100 -7.29 12.22 -9.71
N PRO A 101 -7.35 13.45 -10.26
CA PRO A 101 -6.67 14.62 -9.70
C PRO A 101 -7.20 15.11 -8.35
N SER A 102 -8.38 14.65 -7.91
CA SER A 102 -8.95 15.02 -6.60
C SER A 102 -8.65 14.00 -5.50
N ALA A 103 -7.98 12.89 -5.82
CA ALA A 103 -7.61 11.88 -4.84
C ALA A 103 -6.13 12.02 -4.47
N GLU A 104 -5.86 11.98 -3.17
CA GLU A 104 -4.52 11.77 -2.65
C GLU A 104 -4.07 10.33 -2.99
N ILE A 105 -2.76 10.13 -3.13
CA ILE A 105 -2.19 8.82 -3.41
C ILE A 105 -1.46 8.35 -2.17
N SER A 106 -1.73 7.11 -1.74
CA SER A 106 -0.99 6.43 -0.70
C SER A 106 -0.30 5.19 -1.26
N LEU A 107 0.78 4.75 -0.60
CA LEU A 107 1.57 3.59 -1.01
C LEU A 107 1.58 2.53 0.09
N HIS A 108 1.12 1.32 -0.24
CA HIS A 108 1.24 0.13 0.59
C HIS A 108 2.31 -0.78 0.00
N LEU A 109 3.51 -0.76 0.56
CA LEU A 109 4.68 -1.39 -0.06
C LEU A 109 5.15 -2.61 0.73
N HIS A 110 5.45 -3.69 0.01
CA HIS A 110 6.07 -4.87 0.60
C HIS A 110 7.56 -4.96 0.23
N ASP A 111 8.38 -5.37 1.19
CA ASP A 111 9.81 -5.62 1.04
C ASP A 111 10.13 -7.10 0.73
N THR A 112 9.16 -7.86 0.23
CA THR A 112 9.31 -9.31 -0.07
C THR A 112 10.48 -9.63 -1.01
N ARG A 113 10.86 -8.72 -1.91
CA ARG A 113 12.02 -8.84 -2.82
C ARG A 113 13.13 -7.82 -2.52
N GLY A 114 13.08 -7.14 -1.38
CA GLY A 114 14.09 -6.16 -0.98
C GLY A 114 14.00 -4.79 -1.69
N SER A 115 12.93 -4.53 -2.43
CA SER A 115 12.68 -3.25 -3.11
C SER A 115 11.76 -2.31 -2.33
N GLY A 116 11.18 -2.73 -1.21
CA GLY A 116 10.15 -1.98 -0.48
C GLY A 116 10.65 -0.62 -0.01
N MET A 117 11.80 -0.58 0.67
CA MET A 117 12.39 0.69 1.13
C MET A 117 12.86 1.59 -0.03
N ALA A 118 13.33 1.01 -1.14
CA ALA A 118 13.68 1.77 -2.33
C ALA A 118 12.42 2.39 -2.98
N ASN A 119 11.30 1.67 -2.94
CA ASN A 119 10.01 2.15 -3.41
C ASN A 119 9.43 3.24 -2.50
N VAL A 120 9.65 3.17 -1.18
CA VAL A 120 9.30 4.25 -0.23
C VAL A 120 10.06 5.52 -0.63
N TYR A 121 11.37 5.43 -0.81
CA TYR A 121 12.18 6.57 -1.26
C TYR A 121 11.70 7.13 -2.60
N ALA A 122 11.39 6.26 -3.57
CA ALA A 122 10.84 6.68 -4.85
C ALA A 122 9.50 7.43 -4.69
N GLY A 123 8.62 6.98 -3.80
CA GLY A 123 7.37 7.67 -3.48
C GLY A 123 7.60 9.05 -2.85
N LEU A 124 8.56 9.16 -1.92
CA LEU A 124 8.93 10.44 -1.31
C LEU A 124 9.45 11.43 -2.36
N GLU A 125 10.25 10.98 -3.32
CA GLU A 125 10.73 11.83 -4.43
C GLU A 125 9.59 12.34 -5.32
N GLU A 126 8.50 11.58 -5.44
CA GLU A 126 7.30 11.99 -6.18
C GLU A 126 6.30 12.80 -5.33
N GLY A 127 6.67 13.17 -4.10
CA GLY A 127 5.85 13.95 -3.20
C GLY A 127 4.68 13.18 -2.59
N ILE A 128 4.79 11.85 -2.47
CA ILE A 128 3.83 11.06 -1.68
C ILE A 128 4.08 11.32 -0.19
N GLU A 129 2.99 11.55 0.55
CA GLU A 129 3.03 11.85 1.99
C GLU A 129 2.41 10.73 2.84
N ILE A 130 1.70 9.77 2.22
CA ILE A 130 0.97 8.71 2.92
C ILE A 130 1.55 7.34 2.55
N PHE A 131 2.08 6.63 3.56
CA PHE A 131 2.65 5.30 3.40
C PHE A 131 2.07 4.36 4.46
N ASP A 132 1.55 3.22 4.00
CA ASP A 132 1.17 2.12 4.89
C ASP A 132 2.41 1.32 5.25
N THR A 133 2.59 1.08 6.55
CA THR A 133 3.74 0.35 7.10
C THR A 133 3.28 -0.63 8.19
N SER A 134 4.18 -1.50 8.66
CA SER A 134 3.88 -2.37 9.80
C SER A 134 5.02 -2.35 10.82
N ILE A 135 4.69 -2.29 12.11
CA ILE A 135 5.68 -2.33 13.20
C ILE A 135 6.57 -3.56 13.03
N ALA A 136 7.89 -3.37 13.08
CA ALA A 136 8.88 -4.43 12.85
C ALA A 136 8.77 -5.15 11.49
N GLY A 137 8.00 -4.60 10.54
CA GLY A 137 7.67 -5.23 9.26
C GLY A 137 6.81 -6.49 9.42
N MET A 138 5.94 -6.52 10.44
CA MET A 138 5.00 -7.60 10.68
C MET A 138 4.11 -7.87 9.46
N GLY A 139 3.62 -9.12 9.39
CA GLY A 139 2.84 -9.61 8.26
C GLY A 139 3.79 -10.06 7.14
N GLY A 140 4.09 -11.36 7.10
CA GLY A 140 4.87 -11.95 6.03
C GLY A 140 4.05 -12.14 4.74
N CYS A 141 4.73 -12.56 3.67
CA CYS A 141 4.04 -12.90 2.42
C CYS A 141 3.55 -14.36 2.46
N PRO A 142 2.24 -14.65 2.42
CA PRO A 142 1.75 -16.03 2.42
C PRO A 142 2.21 -16.83 1.19
N PHE A 143 2.64 -16.15 0.13
CA PHE A 143 3.16 -16.73 -1.09
C PHE A 143 4.68 -16.93 -1.11
N ALA A 144 5.41 -16.34 -0.15
CA ALA A 144 6.86 -16.47 -0.02
C ALA A 144 7.22 -16.73 1.45
N ARG A 145 7.26 -18.02 1.84
CA ARG A 145 7.55 -18.43 3.22
C ARG A 145 8.89 -17.87 3.68
N GLY A 146 8.88 -17.13 4.79
CA GLY A 146 10.06 -16.54 5.41
C GLY A 146 10.53 -15.22 4.78
N ALA A 147 9.88 -14.74 3.71
CA ALA A 147 10.17 -13.42 3.17
C ALA A 147 9.40 -12.34 3.95
N ALA A 148 10.00 -11.16 4.07
CA ALA A 148 9.33 -9.97 4.59
C ALA A 148 8.04 -9.69 3.80
N GLY A 149 7.01 -9.15 4.47
CA GLY A 149 5.85 -8.59 3.78
C GLY A 149 5.98 -7.07 3.80
N ASN A 150 5.32 -6.40 4.73
CA ASN A 150 5.28 -4.93 4.79
C ASN A 150 6.65 -4.30 5.03
N VAL A 151 6.84 -3.07 4.55
CA VAL A 151 7.97 -2.24 4.99
C VAL A 151 7.86 -1.94 6.49
N PRO A 152 8.95 -2.00 7.27
CA PRO A 152 8.93 -1.74 8.71
C PRO A 152 8.68 -0.26 9.02
N THR A 153 7.77 0.04 9.94
CA THR A 153 7.44 1.42 10.35
C THR A 153 8.67 2.18 10.83
N GLU A 154 9.47 1.57 11.71
CA GLU A 154 10.67 2.19 12.27
C GLU A 154 11.75 2.45 11.22
N ASP A 155 11.88 1.59 10.20
CA ASP A 155 12.83 1.78 9.10
C ASP A 155 12.41 2.97 8.22
N VAL A 156 11.10 3.13 7.97
CA VAL A 156 10.55 4.26 7.21
C VAL A 156 10.66 5.57 8.00
N VAL A 157 10.32 5.57 9.29
CA VAL A 157 10.45 6.76 10.15
C VAL A 157 11.90 7.19 10.23
N TYR A 158 12.83 6.26 10.46
CA TYR A 158 14.27 6.56 10.45
C TYR A 158 14.73 7.18 9.12
N LEU A 159 14.30 6.63 7.98
CA LEU A 159 14.63 7.19 6.66
C LEU A 159 14.13 8.63 6.54
N CYS A 160 12.86 8.86 6.85
CA CYS A 160 12.24 10.19 6.77
C CYS A 160 12.98 11.20 7.66
N GLU A 161 13.20 10.88 8.94
CA GLU A 161 13.91 11.76 9.87
C GLU A 161 15.34 12.04 9.43
N SER A 162 16.06 11.01 8.93
CA SER A 162 17.42 11.16 8.40
C SER A 162 17.48 12.07 7.17
N MET A 163 16.39 12.16 6.41
CA MET A 163 16.23 13.05 5.26
C MET A 163 15.67 14.43 5.64
N GLY A 164 15.36 14.67 6.92
CA GLY A 164 14.75 15.92 7.39
C GLY A 164 13.23 16.01 7.12
N VAL A 165 12.58 14.90 6.78
CA VAL A 165 11.12 14.81 6.61
C VAL A 165 10.48 14.52 7.96
N THR A 166 9.57 15.40 8.39
CA THR A 166 8.87 15.24 9.68
C THR A 166 7.73 14.24 9.54
N THR A 167 7.72 13.22 10.39
CA THR A 167 6.63 12.21 10.46
C THR A 167 5.66 12.46 11.62
N GLY A 168 6.10 13.16 12.66
CA GLY A 168 5.36 13.31 13.92
C GLY A 168 5.31 12.03 14.78
N ILE A 169 6.02 10.98 14.37
CA ILE A 169 6.05 9.69 15.05
C ILE A 169 7.26 9.66 16.00
N ASN A 170 7.08 9.13 17.21
CA ASN A 170 8.20 8.90 18.13
C ASN A 170 8.94 7.60 17.73
N LEU A 171 10.13 7.76 17.15
CA LEU A 171 10.95 6.62 16.70
C LEU A 171 11.38 5.68 17.84
N GLU A 172 11.67 6.21 19.04
CA GLU A 172 12.00 5.38 20.21
C GLU A 172 10.81 4.52 20.63
N ALA A 173 9.59 5.09 20.63
CA ALA A 173 8.37 4.34 20.91
C ALA A 173 8.09 3.25 19.86
N CYS A 174 8.43 3.51 18.58
CA CYS A 174 8.35 2.49 17.53
C CYS A 174 9.32 1.32 17.80
N VAL A 175 10.53 1.61 18.28
CA VAL A 175 11.52 0.59 18.66
C VAL A 175 11.01 -0.28 19.81
N GLU A 176 10.41 0.32 20.84
CA GLU A 176 9.80 -0.42 21.95
C GLU A 176 8.65 -1.32 21.47
N ALA A 177 7.76 -0.78 20.63
CA ALA A 177 6.67 -1.54 20.03
C ALA A 177 7.16 -2.68 19.15
N ALA A 178 8.25 -2.47 18.39
CA ALA A 178 8.86 -3.49 17.53
C ALA A 178 9.42 -4.67 18.34
N LYS A 179 10.13 -4.39 19.45
CA LYS A 179 10.63 -5.43 20.36
C LYS A 179 9.48 -6.21 21.00
N PHE A 180 8.46 -5.50 21.48
CA PHE A 180 7.29 -6.13 22.07
C PHE A 180 6.54 -7.01 21.06
N ALA A 181 6.42 -6.58 19.81
CA ALA A 181 5.82 -7.36 18.74
C ALA A 181 6.63 -8.64 18.45
N GLU A 182 7.96 -8.55 18.38
CA GLU A 182 8.84 -9.71 18.18
C GLU A 182 8.70 -10.72 19.32
N ASP A 183 8.62 -10.26 20.56
CA ASP A 183 8.41 -11.10 21.75
C ASP A 183 7.07 -11.84 21.71
N ILE A 184 5.98 -11.16 21.33
CA ILE A 184 4.65 -11.78 21.19
C ILE A 184 4.62 -12.82 20.08
N ILE A 185 5.17 -12.47 18.93
CA ILE A 185 5.18 -13.37 17.76
C ILE A 185 6.09 -14.58 18.01
N GLY A 186 7.11 -14.43 18.86
CA GLY A 186 8.02 -15.50 19.24
C GLY A 186 8.95 -15.92 18.11
N SER A 187 9.16 -15.05 17.11
CA SER A 187 10.10 -15.27 16.01
C SER A 187 10.66 -13.94 15.51
N PRO A 188 11.91 -13.92 14.97
CA PRO A 188 12.51 -12.69 14.49
C PRO A 188 11.69 -11.99 13.40
N LEU A 189 11.45 -10.69 13.56
CA LEU A 189 10.72 -9.85 12.61
C LEU A 189 11.68 -9.14 11.64
N PRO A 190 11.26 -8.75 10.42
CA PRO A 190 12.20 -8.29 9.39
C PRO A 190 12.76 -6.87 9.59
N GLY A 191 12.18 -6.06 10.47
CA GLY A 191 12.67 -4.69 10.75
C GLY A 191 14.15 -4.62 11.12
N LYS A 192 14.83 -3.58 10.64
CA LYS A 192 16.29 -3.45 10.76
C LYS A 192 16.67 -2.45 11.84
N TYR A 193 16.01 -1.30 11.87
CA TYR A 193 16.39 -0.18 12.73
C TYR A 193 16.33 -0.55 14.22
N TYR A 194 15.25 -1.19 14.68
CA TYR A 194 15.11 -1.58 16.10
C TYR A 194 16.17 -2.56 16.59
N LYS A 195 16.83 -3.29 15.68
CA LYS A 195 17.91 -4.23 15.99
C LYS A 195 19.28 -3.57 16.03
N THR A 196 19.43 -2.41 15.40
CA THR A 196 20.70 -1.70 15.23
C THR A 196 20.86 -0.49 16.13
N ILE A 197 19.91 -0.21 17.03
CA ILE A 197 19.91 0.98 17.91
C ILE A 197 21.15 1.12 18.81
N ASN A 198 21.92 0.05 19.01
CA ASN A 198 23.08 -0.01 19.90
C ASN A 198 24.43 -0.06 19.13
N LEU A 199 24.42 0.17 17.82
CA LEU A 199 25.63 0.30 17.00
C LEU A 199 26.16 1.74 17.04
#